data_AF-A0AAV0LWT0-F1
#
_entry.id   AF-A0AAV0LWT0-F1
#
_cell.length_a   1.000
_cell.length_b   1.000
_cell.length_c   1.000
_cell.angle_alpha   90.00
_cell.angle_beta   90.00
_cell.angle_gamma   90.00
#
_symmetry.space_group_name_H-M   'P 1'
#
loop_
_entity.id
_entity.type
_entity.pdbx_description
1 polymer ?
#
loop_
_entity_poly.entity_id
_entity_poly.type
_entity_poly.pdbx_seq_one_letter_code
_entity_poly.pdbx_strand_id
1 'polypeptide(L)'
;MADSGEPKSSSGGDASPSSETKIEPFRMPTVEEMRAQDVWNNCAIRSAFSGVVGGGLGIFMGFLLGALDNPLMHDPDMSAKKQFVFTAKQMGSRSWSNCKTFALMGLVFSAAECVVEKARAKHDVTNTAVAGCVTGGAMSARAGPQAACYGCAGFAAFSVLIEKFIDRHT
;
A
#
# COMPACT_ATOMS: atom_id res chain seq x y z
N MET A 1 -36.32 33.32 -25.75
CA MET A 1 -36.09 33.64 -27.18
C MET A 1 -35.21 32.52 -27.75
N ALA A 2 -35.72 31.55 -28.52
CA ALA A 2 -36.13 31.61 -29.94
C ALA A 2 -34.93 31.99 -30.84
N ASP A 3 -34.55 31.34 -31.96
CA ASP A 3 -35.26 30.46 -32.89
C ASP A 3 -34.25 29.86 -33.92
N SER A 4 -34.57 28.66 -34.42
CA SER A 4 -34.34 28.02 -35.75
C SER A 4 -33.06 28.15 -36.60
N GLY A 5 -32.69 27.00 -37.20
CA GLY A 5 -32.52 26.93 -38.67
C GLY A 5 -31.18 26.44 -39.22
N GLU A 6 -31.05 25.14 -39.45
CA GLU A 6 -30.15 24.54 -40.48
C GLU A 6 -30.85 24.52 -41.86
N PRO A 7 -30.23 24.09 -42.98
CA PRO A 7 -28.81 24.11 -43.39
C PRO A 7 -28.64 24.53 -44.88
N LYS A 8 -27.39 24.69 -45.39
CA LYS A 8 -27.01 24.31 -46.77
C LYS A 8 -25.50 24.11 -46.91
N SER A 9 -25.15 22.95 -47.45
CA SER A 9 -23.81 22.41 -47.76
C SER A 9 -23.27 22.96 -49.08
N SER A 10 -21.97 23.32 -49.15
CA SER A 10 -20.94 22.60 -49.94
C SER A 10 -19.69 23.44 -50.29
N SER A 11 -18.52 22.85 -50.03
CA SER A 11 -17.27 22.87 -50.83
C SER A 11 -16.13 23.87 -50.53
N GLY A 12 -15.03 23.31 -49.97
CA GLY A 12 -13.60 23.56 -50.27
C GLY A 12 -12.97 24.89 -49.78
N GLY A 13 -11.88 24.94 -49.00
CA GLY A 13 -10.89 23.95 -48.57
C GLY A 13 -9.84 24.59 -47.63
N ASP A 14 -8.95 23.74 -47.11
CA ASP A 14 -7.65 23.99 -46.45
C ASP A 14 -7.59 24.53 -45.00
N ALA A 15 -7.54 23.60 -44.02
CA ALA A 15 -6.40 23.40 -43.09
C ALA A 15 -6.83 22.52 -41.88
N SER A 16 -6.28 21.30 -41.82
CA SER A 16 -6.39 20.25 -40.78
C SER A 16 -6.13 20.69 -39.31
N PRO A 17 -6.44 19.85 -38.28
CA PRO A 17 -7.31 18.65 -38.27
C PRO A 17 -8.13 18.35 -36.98
N SER A 18 -9.17 17.52 -37.18
CA SER A 18 -9.63 16.35 -36.39
C SER A 18 -10.17 16.49 -34.95
N SER A 19 -11.49 16.60 -34.82
CA SER A 19 -12.24 15.92 -33.75
C SER A 19 -12.57 14.49 -34.19
N GLU A 20 -11.61 13.57 -34.02
CA GLU A 20 -11.83 12.14 -34.20
C GLU A 20 -11.84 11.53 -32.81
N THR A 21 -12.85 10.71 -32.50
CA THR A 21 -12.78 9.86 -31.31
C THR A 21 -11.60 8.93 -31.54
N LYS A 22 -10.43 9.33 -31.04
CA LYS A 22 -9.23 8.51 -31.05
C LYS A 22 -9.52 7.34 -30.11
N ILE A 23 -10.08 6.29 -30.67
CA ILE A 23 -10.01 4.95 -30.09
C ILE A 23 -8.52 4.66 -30.07
N GLU A 24 -7.86 5.01 -28.96
CA GLU A 24 -6.54 4.48 -28.64
C GLU A 24 -6.65 2.98 -28.85
N PRO A 25 -5.86 2.37 -29.75
CA PRO A 25 -5.96 0.95 -30.00
C PRO A 25 -5.79 0.27 -28.66
N PHE A 26 -6.77 -0.53 -28.25
CA PHE A 26 -6.70 -1.36 -27.07
C PHE A 26 -5.54 -2.32 -27.30
N ARG A 27 -4.32 -1.91 -26.92
CA ARG A 27 -3.12 -2.72 -26.99
C ARG A 27 -3.39 -3.86 -26.03
N MET A 28 -3.80 -5.00 -26.58
CA MET A 28 -3.98 -6.20 -25.80
C MET A 28 -2.65 -6.43 -25.08
N PRO A 29 -2.65 -6.48 -23.74
CA PRO A 29 -1.43 -6.75 -22.99
C PRO A 29 -0.84 -8.01 -23.59
N THR A 30 0.46 -8.00 -23.87
CA THR A 30 1.15 -9.20 -24.36
C THR A 30 0.88 -10.37 -23.40
N VAL A 31 0.93 -11.62 -23.87
CA VAL A 31 0.65 -12.79 -23.01
C VAL A 31 1.50 -12.81 -21.73
N GLU A 32 2.66 -12.16 -21.75
CA GLU A 32 3.53 -11.88 -20.61
C GLU A 32 2.89 -10.90 -19.61
N GLU A 33 2.30 -9.78 -20.09
CA GLU A 33 1.60 -8.78 -19.28
C GLU A 33 0.25 -9.28 -18.74
N MET A 34 -0.47 -10.12 -19.50
CA MET A 34 -1.69 -10.78 -19.01
C MET A 34 -1.38 -11.73 -17.86
N ARG A 35 -0.29 -12.50 -17.94
CA ARG A 35 0.16 -13.37 -16.83
C ARG A 35 0.55 -12.56 -15.60
N ALA A 36 1.19 -11.41 -15.78
CA ALA A 36 1.48 -10.50 -14.67
C ALA A 36 0.18 -10.01 -14.02
N GLN A 37 -0.83 -9.60 -14.80
CA GLN A 37 -2.13 -9.19 -14.27
C GLN A 37 -2.84 -10.32 -13.50
N ASP A 38 -2.81 -11.56 -13.99
CA ASP A 38 -3.38 -12.71 -13.28
C ASP A 38 -2.67 -13.00 -11.95
N VAL A 39 -1.34 -12.87 -11.93
CA VAL A 39 -0.52 -13.00 -10.73
C VAL A 39 -0.87 -11.91 -9.70
N TRP A 40 -1.11 -10.67 -10.15
CA TRP A 40 -1.50 -9.56 -9.29
C TRP A 40 -2.97 -9.59 -8.87
N ASN A 41 -3.85 -10.20 -9.66
CA ASN A 41 -5.25 -10.48 -9.32
C ASN A 41 -5.38 -11.62 -8.30
N ASN A 42 -4.31 -12.38 -8.04
CA ASN A 42 -4.31 -13.37 -6.99
C ASN A 42 -4.06 -12.70 -5.63
N CYS A 43 -5.10 -12.66 -4.79
CA CYS A 43 -5.01 -12.09 -3.44
C CYS A 43 -3.90 -12.73 -2.61
N ALA A 44 -3.61 -14.04 -2.77
CA ALA A 44 -2.54 -14.69 -2.05
C ALA A 44 -1.16 -14.15 -2.45
N ILE A 45 -0.94 -13.93 -3.76
CA ILE A 45 0.34 -13.43 -4.25
C ILE A 45 0.50 -11.94 -3.94
N ARG A 46 -0.55 -11.13 -4.17
CA ARG A 46 -0.55 -9.70 -3.83
C ARG A 46 -0.29 -9.47 -2.33
N SER A 47 -0.86 -10.31 -1.47
CA SER A 47 -0.65 -10.24 -0.01
C SER A 47 0.71 -10.78 0.43
N ALA A 48 1.22 -11.82 -0.22
CA ALA A 48 2.57 -12.32 0.05
C ALA A 48 3.62 -11.26 -0.32
N PHE A 49 3.49 -10.65 -1.49
CA PHE A 49 4.39 -9.60 -1.94
C PHE A 49 4.34 -8.38 -1.02
N SER A 50 3.15 -7.89 -0.65
CA SER A 50 3.03 -6.78 0.30
C SER A 50 3.58 -7.14 1.68
N GLY A 51 3.44 -8.40 2.12
CA GLY A 51 4.06 -8.90 3.34
C GLY A 51 5.59 -8.89 3.28
N VAL A 52 6.19 -9.26 2.14
CA VAL A 52 7.65 -9.20 1.94
C VAL A 52 8.15 -7.75 1.95
N VAL A 53 7.47 -6.86 1.22
CA VAL A 53 7.81 -5.42 1.19
C VAL A 53 7.67 -4.81 2.58
N GLY A 54 6.58 -5.10 3.29
CA GLY A 54 6.37 -4.67 4.67
C GLY A 54 7.43 -5.23 5.61
N GLY A 55 7.76 -6.51 5.51
CA GLY A 55 8.82 -7.14 6.30
C GLY A 55 10.18 -6.49 6.08
N GLY A 56 10.54 -6.20 4.83
CA GLY A 56 11.77 -5.47 4.48
C GLY A 56 11.83 -4.08 5.10
N LEU A 57 10.72 -3.31 5.01
CA LEU A 57 10.60 -2.03 5.70
C LEU A 57 10.74 -2.20 7.23
N GLY A 58 10.15 -3.23 7.81
CA GLY A 58 10.24 -3.52 9.24
C GLY A 58 11.65 -3.87 9.72
N ILE A 59 12.41 -4.61 8.90
CA ILE A 59 13.83 -4.89 9.19
C ILE A 59 14.63 -3.59 9.20
N PHE A 60 14.44 -2.76 8.17
CA PHE A 60 15.11 -1.46 8.04
C PHE A 60 14.77 -0.53 9.21
N MET A 61 13.47 -0.38 9.52
CA MET A 61 13.01 0.42 10.65
C MET A 61 13.56 -0.11 11.97
N GLY A 62 13.56 -1.43 12.17
CA GLY A 62 14.06 -2.04 13.39
C GLY A 62 15.57 -1.94 13.57
N PHE A 63 16.33 -1.96 12.47
CA PHE A 63 17.76 -1.70 12.51
C PHE A 63 18.04 -0.22 12.84
N LEU A 64 17.31 0.71 12.21
CA LEU A 64 17.46 2.14 12.46
C LEU A 64 17.15 2.50 13.92
N LEU A 65 16.02 2.03 14.46
CA LEU A 65 15.69 2.21 15.88
C LEU A 65 16.71 1.52 16.79
N GLY A 66 17.17 0.32 16.41
CA GLY A 66 18.21 -0.39 17.14
C GLY A 66 19.52 0.40 17.23
N ALA A 67 19.87 1.13 16.16
CA ALA A 67 21.06 1.96 16.09
C ALA A 67 20.91 3.26 16.89
N LEU A 68 19.71 3.86 16.91
CA LEU A 68 19.42 5.07 17.68
C LEU A 68 19.29 4.80 19.19
N ASP A 69 18.72 3.66 19.59
CA ASP A 69 18.51 3.27 20.99
C ASP A 69 19.74 2.57 21.63
N ASN A 70 20.82 2.32 20.88
CA ASN A 70 22.09 1.79 21.43
C ASN A 70 23.22 2.85 21.46
N PRO A 71 23.06 3.98 22.18
CA PRO A 71 24.22 4.79 22.52
C PRO A 71 25.03 4.03 23.57
N LEU A 72 26.05 3.31 23.12
CA LEU A 72 27.16 2.72 23.88
C LEU A 72 26.96 2.71 25.41
N MET A 73 26.22 1.74 25.94
CA MET A 73 26.25 1.43 27.38
C MET A 73 27.67 0.99 27.72
N HIS A 74 28.48 1.94 28.17
CA HIS A 74 29.87 1.76 28.56
C HIS A 74 29.89 0.98 29.88
N ASP A 75 29.70 -0.33 29.81
CA ASP A 75 30.14 -1.23 30.88
C ASP A 75 31.68 -1.31 30.79
N PRO A 76 32.43 -0.72 31.72
CA PRO A 76 33.89 -0.73 31.68
C PRO A 76 34.50 -2.13 31.85
N ASP A 77 33.69 -3.12 32.24
CA ASP A 77 34.11 -4.51 32.49
C ASP A 77 33.93 -5.47 31.30
N MET A 78 33.26 -5.04 30.21
CA MET A 78 33.01 -5.89 29.05
C MET A 78 33.84 -5.46 27.84
N SER A 79 34.69 -6.38 27.36
CA SER A 79 35.47 -6.20 26.12
C SER A 79 34.58 -5.71 24.96
N ALA A 80 35.05 -4.73 24.19
CA ALA A 80 34.33 -4.12 23.06
C ALA A 80 33.72 -5.13 22.08
N LYS A 81 34.34 -6.31 21.94
CA LYS A 81 33.81 -7.41 21.11
C LYS A 81 32.51 -8.00 21.68
N LYS A 82 32.42 -8.19 23.01
CA LYS A 82 31.22 -8.72 23.67
C LYS A 82 30.08 -7.69 23.67
N GLN A 83 30.41 -6.42 23.85
CA GLN A 83 29.43 -5.33 23.77
C GLN A 83 28.84 -5.24 22.35
N PHE A 84 29.68 -5.29 21.31
CA PHE A 84 29.21 -5.32 19.93
C PHE A 84 28.34 -6.53 19.63
N VAL A 85 28.72 -7.73 20.08
CA VAL A 85 27.92 -8.95 19.88
C VAL A 85 26.58 -8.88 20.63
N PHE A 86 26.57 -8.33 21.84
CA PHE A 86 25.35 -8.15 22.63
C PHE A 86 24.40 -7.14 21.98
N THR A 87 24.92 -5.98 21.58
CA THR A 87 24.17 -4.95 20.85
C THR A 87 23.66 -5.49 19.52
N ALA A 88 24.48 -6.17 18.72
CA ALA A 88 24.06 -6.77 17.46
C ALA A 88 22.95 -7.82 17.67
N LYS A 89 23.05 -8.64 18.72
CA LYS A 89 22.00 -9.62 19.07
C LYS A 89 20.70 -8.95 19.49
N GLN A 90 20.77 -7.87 20.27
CA GLN A 90 19.60 -7.12 20.71
C GLN A 90 18.94 -6.38 19.54
N MET A 91 19.72 -5.72 18.68
CA MET A 91 19.26 -5.08 17.45
C MET A 91 18.61 -6.08 16.51
N GLY A 92 19.22 -7.26 16.33
CA GLY A 92 18.67 -8.35 15.51
C GLY A 92 17.34 -8.86 16.04
N SER A 93 17.22 -9.10 17.34
CA SER A 93 15.96 -9.55 17.97
C SER A 93 14.83 -8.53 17.77
N ARG A 94 15.13 -7.24 17.97
CA ARG A 94 14.15 -6.15 17.79
C ARG A 94 13.73 -6.00 16.33
N SER A 95 14.70 -6.01 15.41
CA SER A 95 14.47 -5.98 13.96
C SER A 95 13.59 -7.15 13.51
N TRP A 96 13.81 -8.35 14.05
CA TRP A 96 12.96 -9.50 13.79
C TRP A 96 11.51 -9.32 14.26
N SER A 97 11.30 -8.72 15.43
CA SER A 97 9.94 -8.42 15.91
C SER A 97 9.23 -7.37 15.06
N ASN A 98 9.96 -6.34 14.60
CA ASN A 98 9.43 -5.32 13.71
C ASN A 98 9.10 -5.90 12.34
N CYS A 99 10.00 -6.72 11.77
CA CYS A 99 9.76 -7.46 10.54
C CYS A 99 8.43 -8.22 10.58
N LYS A 100 8.17 -9.02 11.63
CA LYS A 100 6.91 -9.75 11.80
C LYS A 100 5.70 -8.82 11.83
N THR A 101 5.82 -7.70 12.51
CA THR A 101 4.74 -6.74 12.72
C THR A 101 4.37 -6.05 11.40
N PHE A 102 5.36 -5.55 10.65
CA PHE A 102 5.14 -4.90 9.37
C PHE A 102 4.79 -5.88 8.25
N ALA A 103 5.34 -7.11 8.27
CA ALA A 103 4.94 -8.15 7.33
C ALA A 103 3.48 -8.54 7.53
N LEU A 104 3.05 -8.72 8.79
CA LEU A 104 1.65 -9.02 9.10
C LEU A 104 0.73 -7.85 8.71
N MET A 105 1.15 -6.61 8.95
CA MET A 105 0.41 -5.42 8.49
C MET A 105 0.22 -5.39 6.98
N GLY A 106 1.31 -5.52 6.22
CA GLY A 106 1.26 -5.51 4.76
C GLY A 106 0.41 -6.65 4.20
N LEU A 107 0.52 -7.85 4.79
CA LEU A 107 -0.24 -9.02 4.38
C LEU A 107 -1.73 -8.81 4.62
N VAL A 108 -2.14 -8.43 5.84
CA VAL A 108 -3.55 -8.28 6.20
C VAL A 108 -4.20 -7.15 5.42
N PHE A 109 -3.50 -6.01 5.26
CA PHE A 109 -4.00 -4.87 4.50
C PHE A 109 -4.29 -5.23 3.05
N SER A 110 -3.31 -5.84 2.37
CA SER A 110 -3.43 -6.25 0.97
C SER A 110 -4.48 -7.36 0.77
N ALA A 111 -4.56 -8.31 1.72
CA ALA A 111 -5.55 -9.37 1.69
C ALA A 111 -6.97 -8.80 1.85
N ALA A 112 -7.17 -7.91 2.81
CA ALA A 112 -8.46 -7.27 3.07
C ALA A 112 -8.89 -6.42 1.87
N GLU A 113 -8.00 -5.62 1.29
CA GLU A 113 -8.30 -4.88 0.07
C GLU A 113 -8.69 -5.82 -1.07
N CYS A 114 -7.87 -6.83 -1.38
CA CYS A 114 -8.14 -7.71 -2.51
C CYS A 114 -9.44 -8.50 -2.35
N VAL A 115 -9.79 -8.97 -1.14
CA VAL A 115 -11.06 -9.67 -0.89
C VAL A 115 -12.24 -8.71 -1.06
N VAL A 116 -12.15 -7.50 -0.52
CA VAL A 116 -13.23 -6.50 -0.65
C VAL A 116 -13.38 -6.04 -2.10
N GLU A 117 -12.27 -5.87 -2.81
CA GLU A 117 -12.24 -5.53 -4.23
C GLU A 117 -12.89 -6.62 -5.08
N LYS A 118 -12.56 -7.90 -4.85
CA LYS A 118 -13.23 -9.02 -5.53
C LYS A 118 -14.71 -9.12 -5.22
N ALA A 119 -15.13 -8.76 -4.01
CA ALA A 119 -16.54 -8.79 -3.61
C ALA A 119 -17.34 -7.62 -4.23
N ARG A 120 -16.75 -6.43 -4.35
CA ARG A 120 -17.44 -5.21 -4.84
C ARG A 120 -17.16 -4.86 -6.29
N ALA A 121 -16.19 -5.51 -6.93
CA ALA A 121 -15.73 -5.26 -8.30
C ALA A 121 -15.42 -3.77 -8.58
N LYS A 122 -15.00 -3.04 -7.55
CA LYS A 122 -14.65 -1.62 -7.59
C LYS A 122 -13.50 -1.34 -6.64
N HIS A 123 -12.59 -0.46 -7.06
CA HIS A 123 -11.54 0.10 -6.22
C HIS A 123 -11.97 1.52 -5.81
N ASP A 124 -12.38 1.67 -4.55
CA ASP A 124 -12.86 2.93 -3.98
C ASP A 124 -12.20 3.16 -2.62
N VAL A 125 -12.08 4.43 -2.21
CA VAL A 125 -11.54 4.85 -0.91
C VAL A 125 -12.22 4.16 0.29
N THR A 126 -13.51 3.80 0.15
CA THR A 126 -14.23 3.07 1.22
C THR A 126 -13.72 1.65 1.42
N ASN A 127 -13.23 0.98 0.37
CA ASN A 127 -12.63 -0.35 0.49
C ASN A 127 -11.29 -0.26 1.23
N THR A 128 -10.49 0.75 0.91
CA THR A 128 -9.22 1.05 1.58
C THR A 128 -9.43 1.41 3.04
N ALA A 129 -10.49 2.17 3.37
CA ALA A 129 -10.86 2.48 4.75
C ALA A 129 -11.24 1.22 5.55
N VAL A 130 -12.03 0.32 4.94
CA VAL A 130 -12.42 -0.96 5.56
C VAL A 130 -11.20 -1.86 5.74
N ALA A 131 -10.34 -1.97 4.73
CA ALA A 131 -9.09 -2.73 4.83
C ALA A 131 -8.18 -2.18 5.93
N GLY A 132 -8.05 -0.86 6.04
CA GLY A 132 -7.36 -0.18 7.13
C GLY A 132 -7.97 -0.53 8.49
N CYS A 133 -9.28 -0.40 8.65
CA CYS A 133 -9.97 -0.76 9.90
C CYS A 133 -9.75 -2.23 10.29
N VAL A 134 -9.91 -3.17 9.34
CA VAL A 134 -9.71 -4.60 9.57
C VAL A 134 -8.27 -4.87 10.01
N THR A 135 -7.32 -4.24 9.33
CA THR A 135 -5.89 -4.37 9.62
C THR A 135 -5.56 -3.87 11.02
N GLY A 136 -5.94 -2.62 11.34
CA GLY A 136 -5.70 -2.02 12.66
C GLY A 136 -6.46 -2.72 13.79
N GLY A 137 -7.69 -3.15 13.53
CA GLY A 137 -8.51 -3.91 14.47
C GLY A 137 -7.92 -5.29 14.77
N ALA A 138 -7.52 -6.04 13.74
CA ALA A 138 -6.90 -7.36 13.89
C ALA A 138 -5.58 -7.30 14.67
N MET A 139 -4.80 -6.24 14.45
CA MET A 139 -3.53 -6.04 15.11
C MET A 139 -3.64 -5.78 16.61
N SER A 140 -4.64 -4.97 16.96
CA SER A 140 -4.92 -4.49 18.31
C SER A 140 -5.89 -5.40 19.06
N ALA A 141 -6.45 -6.41 18.40
CA ALA A 141 -7.42 -7.35 19.00
C ALA A 141 -6.89 -8.00 20.29
N ARG A 142 -5.60 -8.35 20.32
CA ARG A 142 -4.92 -8.94 21.50
C ARG A 142 -4.77 -7.97 22.68
N ALA A 143 -4.86 -6.66 22.45
CA ALA A 143 -4.78 -5.65 23.49
C ALA A 143 -6.17 -5.31 24.08
N GLY A 144 -7.24 -5.97 23.62
CA GLY A 144 -8.61 -5.80 24.11
C GLY A 144 -9.52 -5.03 23.13
N PRO A 145 -10.84 -5.03 23.39
CA PRO A 145 -11.83 -4.48 22.46
C PRO A 145 -11.69 -2.96 22.29
N GLN A 146 -11.35 -2.21 23.35
CA GLN A 146 -11.14 -0.76 23.24
C GLN A 146 -9.94 -0.45 22.33
N ALA A 147 -8.83 -1.18 22.49
CA ALA A 147 -7.66 -1.04 21.63
C ALA A 147 -7.96 -1.41 20.17
N ALA A 148 -8.79 -2.43 19.94
CA ALA A 148 -9.26 -2.78 18.61
C ALA A 148 -10.09 -1.66 17.96
N CYS A 149 -10.98 -0.99 18.71
CA CYS A 149 -11.74 0.15 18.21
C CYS A 149 -10.83 1.33 17.85
N TYR A 150 -9.90 1.70 18.72
CA TYR A 150 -8.93 2.77 18.43
C TYR A 150 -8.02 2.40 17.26
N GLY A 151 -7.58 1.14 17.19
CA GLY A 151 -6.78 0.62 16.08
C GLY A 151 -7.52 0.68 14.75
N CYS A 152 -8.77 0.24 14.69
CA CYS A 152 -9.61 0.34 13.50
C CYS A 152 -9.79 1.81 13.08
N ALA A 153 -10.19 2.69 14.00
CA ALA A 153 -10.42 4.09 13.69
C ALA A 153 -9.15 4.80 13.19
N GLY A 154 -8.01 4.56 13.84
CA GLY A 154 -6.72 5.15 13.47
C GLY A 154 -6.24 4.69 12.10
N PHE A 155 -6.24 3.37 11.84
CA PHE A 155 -5.80 2.84 10.55
C PHE A 155 -6.76 3.20 9.42
N ALA A 156 -8.08 3.19 9.65
CA ALA A 156 -9.05 3.63 8.65
C ALA A 156 -8.84 5.10 8.27
N ALA A 157 -8.67 5.98 9.26
CA ALA A 157 -8.41 7.39 9.02
C ALA A 157 -7.09 7.62 8.27
N PHE A 158 -6.03 6.91 8.66
CA PHE A 158 -4.73 6.98 8.00
C PHE A 158 -4.80 6.52 6.54
N SER A 159 -5.46 5.39 6.27
CA SER A 159 -5.63 4.88 4.91
C SER A 159 -6.39 5.85 4.01
N VAL A 160 -7.49 6.46 4.49
CA VAL A 160 -8.25 7.46 3.73
C VAL A 160 -7.42 8.71 3.47
N LEU A 161 -6.62 9.15 4.45
CA LEU A 161 -5.78 10.33 4.32
C LEU A 161 -4.70 10.13 3.26
N ILE A 162 -4.02 8.98 3.28
CA ILE A 162 -2.99 8.65 2.29
C ILE A 162 -3.58 8.57 0.89
N GLU A 163 -4.73 7.88 0.72
CA GLU A 163 -5.40 7.77 -0.58
C GLU A 163 -5.74 9.17 -1.13
N LYS A 164 -6.37 10.00 -0.30
CA LYS A 164 -6.66 11.40 -0.67
C LYS A 164 -5.41 12.22 -0.96
N PHE A 165 -4.31 11.96 -0.26
CA PHE A 165 -3.07 12.69 -0.50
C PHE A 165 -2.49 12.32 -1.87
N ILE A 166 -2.45 11.03 -2.20
CA ILE A 166 -1.95 10.52 -3.49
C ILE A 166 -2.85 11.02 -4.64
N ASP A 167 -4.17 10.93 -4.48
CA ASP A 167 -5.16 11.41 -5.47
C ASP A 167 -5.07 12.92 -5.73
N ARG A 168 -4.57 13.70 -4.78
CA ARG A 168 -4.44 15.16 -4.92
C ARG A 168 -3.12 15.58 -5.55
N HIS A 169 -2.11 14.71 -5.51
CA HIS A 169 -0.76 14.99 -5.99
C HIS A 169 -0.38 14.22 -7.27
N THR A 170 -1.26 13.35 -7.77
CA THR A 170 -1.17 12.68 -9.07
C THR A 170 -2.19 13.29 -10.02
#